data_AF-A0A951XUH4-F1
#
_entry.id   AF-A0A951XUH4-F1
#
_cell.length_a   1.000
_cell.length_b   1.000
_cell.length_c   1.000
_cell.angle_alpha   90.00
_cell.angle_beta   90.00
_cell.angle_gamma   90.00
#
_symmetry.space_group_name_H-M   'P 1'
#
loop_
_entity.id
_entity.type
_entity.pdbx_description
1 polymer ?
#
loop_
_entity_poly.entity_id
_entity_poly.type
_entity_poly.pdbx_seq_one_letter_code
_entity_poly.pdbx_strand_id
1 'polypeptide(L)' 'MRAAVITAFVVAIPLLFALVATRSGPSGFLLLTAAGGVAAVVVIASLSRGARRTCPQCGRPNPPNALFCAQCGRPLS' A
#
# COMPACT_ATOMS: atom_id res chain seq x y z
N MET A 1 28.46 3.35 17.07
CA MET A 1 28.07 3.18 15.64
C MET A 1 26.60 3.48 15.34
N ARG A 2 25.61 3.00 16.11
CA ARG A 2 24.17 3.23 15.84
C ARG A 2 23.73 4.71 15.89
N ALA A 3 24.23 5.49 16.85
CA ALA A 3 23.87 6.90 16.99
C ALA A 3 24.33 7.76 15.79
N ALA A 4 25.54 7.52 15.28
CA ALA A 4 26.08 8.24 14.12
C ALA A 4 25.34 7.93 12.82
N VAL A 5 24.85 6.69 12.67
CA VAL A 5 24.02 6.30 11.53
C VAL A 5 22.67 7.02 11.62
N ILE A 6 22.02 7.02 12.78
CA ILE A 6 20.72 7.69 12.96
C ILE A 6 20.82 9.20 12.67
N THR A 7 21.84 9.89 13.20
CA THR A 7 22.04 11.32 12.92
C THR A 7 22.33 11.59 11.45
N ALA A 8 23.10 10.73 10.77
CA ALA A 8 23.32 10.86 9.33
C ALA A 8 22.03 10.71 8.52
N PHE A 9 21.16 9.74 8.86
CA PHE A 9 19.87 9.56 8.19
C PHE A 9 18.92 10.75 8.42
N VAL A 10 18.85 11.26 9.64
CA VAL A 10 17.97 12.38 10.02
C VAL A 10 18.37 13.70 9.34
N VAL A 11 19.66 13.90 9.03
CA VAL A 11 20.15 15.13 8.37
C VAL A 11 20.25 14.96 6.86
N ALA A 12 20.74 13.82 6.36
CA ALA A 12 20.99 13.63 4.94
C ALA A 12 19.70 13.45 4.12
N ILE A 13 18.68 12.76 4.64
CA ILE A 13 17.41 12.56 3.93
C ILE A 13 16.69 13.90 3.64
N PRO A 14 16.47 14.80 4.61
CA PRO A 14 15.81 16.07 4.33
C PRO A 14 16.66 16.98 3.43
N LEU A 15 17.99 16.92 3.53
CA LEU A 15 18.89 17.67 2.66
C LEU A 15 18.80 17.20 1.21
N LEU A 16 18.82 15.87 1.00
CA LEU A 16 18.63 15.25 -0.32
C LEU A 16 17.26 15.60 -0.91
N PHE A 17 16.21 15.56 -0.09
CA PHE A 17 14.87 15.93 -0.52
C PHE A 17 14.79 17.41 -0.94
N ALA A 18 15.37 18.32 -0.16
CA ALA A 18 15.43 19.74 -0.48
C ALA A 18 16.22 20.01 -1.78
N LEU A 19 17.32 19.29 -2.01
CA LEU A 19 18.10 19.36 -3.25
C LEU A 19 17.32 18.85 -4.47
N VAL A 20 16.57 17.75 -4.32
CA VAL A 20 15.73 17.22 -5.39
C VAL A 20 14.53 18.14 -5.67
N ALA A 21 13.92 18.71 -4.64
CA ALA A 21 12.80 19.64 -4.77
C ALA A 21 13.18 20.94 -5.48
N THR A 22 14.37 21.48 -5.19
CA THR A 22 14.87 22.71 -5.85
C THR A 22 15.26 22.49 -7.31
N ARG A 23 15.70 21.28 -7.69
CA ARG A 23 16.09 20.93 -9.07
C ARG A 23 14.92 20.58 -9.98
N SER A 24 13.81 20.08 -9.44
CA SER A 24 12.67 19.57 -10.22
C SER A 24 11.66 20.65 -10.63
N GLY A 25 11.75 21.86 -10.07
CA GLY A 25 10.75 22.91 -10.28
C GLY A 25 9.35 22.51 -9.77
N PRO A 26 8.36 23.42 -9.80
CA PRO A 26 7.03 23.13 -9.28
C PRO A 26 6.34 21.98 -10.03
N SER A 27 6.59 21.85 -11.34
CA SER A 27 6.01 20.81 -12.19
C SER A 27 6.61 19.42 -11.93
N GLY A 28 7.93 19.32 -11.72
CA GLY A 28 8.60 18.03 -11.48
C GLY A 28 8.38 17.51 -10.07
N PHE A 29 8.26 18.39 -9.07
CA PHE A 29 7.89 18.01 -7.71
C PHE A 29 6.46 17.44 -7.64
N LEU A 30 5.54 18.03 -8.40
CA LEU A 30 4.17 17.52 -8.52
C LEU A 30 4.15 16.12 -9.15
N LEU A 31 4.98 15.88 -10.18
CA LEU A 31 5.12 14.56 -10.80
C LEU A 31 5.72 13.53 -9.85
N LEU A 32 6.74 13.85 -9.05
CA LEU A 32 7.33 12.92 -8.09
C LEU A 32 6.35 12.51 -6.98
N THR A 33 5.59 13.47 -6.44
CA THR A 33 4.60 13.21 -5.39
C THR A 33 3.37 12.51 -5.94
N ALA A 34 2.91 12.87 -7.14
CA ALA A 34 1.83 12.16 -7.83
C ALA A 34 2.24 10.72 -8.20
N ALA A 35 3.43 10.53 -8.78
CA ALA A 35 3.97 9.22 -9.16
C ALA A 35 4.21 8.31 -7.95
N GLY A 36 4.76 8.87 -6.86
CA GLY A 36 4.93 8.14 -5.60
C GLY A 36 3.60 7.72 -4.99
N GLY A 37 2.60 8.60 -5.01
CA GLY A 37 1.25 8.31 -4.56
C GLY A 37 0.58 7.20 -5.37
N VAL A 38 0.61 7.26 -6.71
CA VAL A 38 0.00 6.21 -7.55
C VAL A 38 0.72 4.87 -7.42
N ALA A 39 2.05 4.85 -7.33
CA ALA A 39 2.79 3.62 -7.10
C ALA A 39 2.41 2.98 -5.75
N ALA A 40 2.32 3.76 -4.68
CA ALA A 40 1.86 3.28 -3.38
C ALA A 40 0.42 2.75 -3.44
N VAL A 41 -0.52 3.45 -4.08
CA VAL A 41 -1.92 3.02 -4.22
C VAL A 41 -2.03 1.71 -5.01
N VAL A 42 -1.31 1.57 -6.13
CA VAL A 42 -1.31 0.35 -6.94
C VAL A 42 -0.73 -0.83 -6.16
N VAL A 43 0.35 -0.61 -5.41
CA VAL A 43 0.97 -1.63 -4.56
C VAL A 43 0.00 -2.07 -3.45
N ILE A 44 -0.55 -1.12 -2.67
CA ILE A 44 -1.47 -1.42 -1.55
C ILE A 44 -2.75 -2.12 -2.06
N ALA A 45 -3.33 -1.64 -3.17
CA ALA A 45 -4.50 -2.27 -3.78
C ALA A 45 -4.20 -3.69 -4.29
N SER A 46 -3.00 -3.93 -4.80
CA SER A 46 -2.59 -5.25 -5.29
C SER A 46 -2.36 -6.24 -4.15
N LEU A 47 -1.83 -5.79 -3.03
CA LEU A 47 -1.62 -6.61 -1.82
C LEU A 47 -2.95 -7.05 -1.17
N SER A 48 -4.06 -6.37 -1.47
CA SER A 48 -5.37 -6.60 -0.86
C SER A 48 -6.21 -7.71 -1.53
N ARG A 49 -5.67 -8.41 -2.54
CA ARG A 49 -6.34 -9.56 -3.17
C ARG A 49 -6.18 -10.83 -2.31
N GLY A 50 -6.86 -10.86 -1.16
CA GLY A 50 -6.99 -12.09 -0.36
C GLY A 50 -7.68 -13.22 -1.14
N ALA A 51 -7.29 -14.47 -0.91
CA ALA A 51 -7.88 -15.64 -1.55
C ALA A 51 -9.38 -15.74 -1.22
N ARG A 52 -10.28 -15.62 -2.20
CA ARG A 52 -11.73 -15.78 -1.98
C ARG A 52 -12.09 -17.26 -2.01
N ARG A 53 -12.97 -17.69 -1.10
CA ARG A 53 -13.57 -19.03 -1.07
C ARG A 53 -15.00 -18.99 -1.60
N THR A 54 -15.36 -19.91 -2.47
CA THR A 54 -16.71 -19.99 -3.02
C THR A 54 -17.61 -20.77 -2.06
N CYS A 55 -18.79 -20.23 -1.75
CA CYS A 55 -19.77 -20.92 -0.94
C CYS A 55 -20.28 -22.17 -1.68
N PRO A 56 -20.19 -23.38 -1.11
CA PRO A 56 -20.67 -24.60 -1.77
C PRO A 56 -22.20 -24.67 -1.88
N GLN A 57 -22.91 -23.82 -1.14
CA GLN A 57 -24.37 -23.85 -1.05
C GLN A 57 -25.06 -22.87 -2.00
N CYS A 58 -24.45 -21.73 -2.30
CA CYS A 58 -25.03 -20.72 -3.20
C CYS A 58 -24.06 -20.16 -4.25
N GLY A 59 -22.80 -20.61 -4.28
CA GLY A 59 -21.81 -20.18 -5.27
C GLY A 59 -21.22 -18.78 -5.05
N ARG A 60 -21.60 -18.07 -3.96
CA ARG A 60 -21.09 -16.71 -3.70
C ARG A 60 -19.62 -16.75 -3.26
N PRO A 61 -18.74 -15.88 -3.82
CA PRO A 61 -17.38 -15.73 -3.32
C PRO A 61 -17.37 -14.94 -2.01
N ASN A 62 -16.70 -15.50 -1.01
CA ASN A 62 -16.55 -14.95 0.33
C ASN A 62 -15.06 -14.74 0.68
N PRO A 63 -14.73 -13.86 1.64
CA PRO A 63 -13.38 -13.73 2.18
C PRO A 63 -12.81 -15.07 2.68
N PRO A 64 -11.48 -15.27 2.66
CA PRO A 64 -10.88 -16.54 3.09
C PRO A 64 -11.19 -16.88 4.55
N ASN A 65 -11.29 -15.86 5.38
CA ASN A 65 -11.54 -15.93 6.82
C ASN A 65 -13.03 -15.83 7.21
N ALA A 66 -13.96 -15.82 6.24
CA ALA A 66 -15.39 -15.78 6.54
C ALA A 66 -15.87 -17.11 7.12
N LEU A 67 -16.52 -17.09 8.29
CA LEU A 67 -17.09 -18.29 8.92
C LEU A 67 -18.45 -18.66 8.30
N PHE A 68 -19.23 -17.65 7.89
CA PHE A 68 -20.55 -17.79 7.30
C PHE A 68 -20.65 -17.06 5.97
N CYS A 69 -21.50 -17.55 5.07
CA CYS A 69 -21.73 -16.92 3.78
C CYS A 69 -22.50 -15.60 3.95
N ALA A 70 -21.95 -14.51 3.43
CA ALA A 70 -22.59 -13.18 3.49
C ALA A 70 -23.89 -13.07 2.68
N GLN A 71 -24.21 -14.06 1.84
CA GLN A 71 -25.42 -14.07 1.03
C GLN A 71 -26.48 -15.02 1.60
N CYS A 72 -26.13 -16.27 1.91
CA CYS A 72 -27.11 -17.29 2.34
C CYS A 72 -27.04 -17.66 3.83
N GLY A 73 -26.10 -17.12 4.60
CA GLY A 73 -25.96 -17.35 6.05
C GLY A 73 -25.43 -18.73 6.46
N ARG A 74 -25.27 -19.67 5.53
CA ARG A 74 -24.74 -21.02 5.84
C ARG A 74 -23.25 -20.97 6.22
N PRO A 75 -22.79 -21.89 7.09
CA PRO A 75 -21.38 -22.01 7.41
C PRO A 75 -20.58 -22.35 6.14
N LEU A 76 -19.37 -21.81 6.05
CA LEU A 76 -18.48 -21.97 4.89
C LEU A 76 -17.45 -23.09 5.08
N SER A 77 -17.61 -23.93 6.11
CA SER A 77 -16.74 -25.08 6.44
C SER A 77 -16.59 -26.05 5.28
#